data_AF-A0A352RXL0-F1
#
_entry.id   AF-A0A352RXL0-F1
#
_cell.length_a   1.000
_cell.length_b   1.000
_cell.length_c   1.000
_cell.angle_alpha   90.00
_cell.angle_beta   90.00
_cell.angle_gamma   90.00
#
_symmetry.space_group_name_H-M   'P 1'
#
loop_
_entity.id
_entity.type
_entity.pdbx_description
1 polymer ?
#
loop_
_entity_poly.entity_id
_entity_poly.type
_entity_poly.pdbx_seq_one_letter_code
_entity_poly.pdbx_strand_id
1 'polypeptide(L)'
;MASAPPPASYTPPVIEELELTPPPAQTAEAKRGWMSRLRAGLSKTSRNIGVLFVGVKVDEALFEELETALLMADAGVEATEYLLGELRRRIKNDRIETAEGVKAALKDLLTQLLKPLEKTMELGREQPLVMMIAGVNGAG
;
A
#
# COMPACT_ATOMS: atom_id res chain seq x y z
N MET A 1 -45.89 14.51 28.70
CA MET A 1 -44.68 13.68 28.65
C MET A 1 -45.02 12.45 27.82
N ALA A 2 -44.56 12.38 26.57
CA ALA A 2 -44.84 11.25 25.69
C ALA A 2 -43.89 10.09 26.04
N SER A 3 -44.46 8.92 26.36
CA SER A 3 -43.71 7.71 26.69
C SER A 3 -43.00 7.19 25.45
N ALA A 4 -41.69 6.91 25.57
CA ALA A 4 -40.93 6.22 24.52
C ALA A 4 -41.50 4.79 24.32
N PRO A 5 -41.56 4.30 23.07
CA PRO A 5 -41.96 2.92 22.81
C PRO A 5 -40.88 1.95 23.35
N PRO A 6 -41.28 0.77 23.84
CA PRO A 6 -40.34 -0.23 24.34
C PRO A 6 -39.44 -0.74 23.19
N PRO A 7 -38.17 -1.08 23.48
CA PRO A 7 -37.27 -1.62 22.46
C PRO A 7 -37.80 -2.96 21.96
N ALA A 8 -37.90 -3.11 20.64
CA ALA A 8 -38.28 -4.36 20.01
C ALA A 8 -37.26 -5.46 20.38
N SER A 9 -37.75 -6.55 20.96
CA SER A 9 -36.96 -7.73 21.27
C SER A 9 -36.53 -8.44 19.99
N TYR A 10 -35.23 -8.34 19.67
CA TYR A 10 -34.58 -9.09 18.60
C TYR A 10 -34.37 -10.55 19.02
N THR A 11 -35.04 -11.48 18.35
CA THR A 11 -34.69 -12.91 18.39
C THR A 11 -33.66 -13.18 17.28
N PRO A 12 -32.44 -13.65 17.62
CA PRO A 12 -31.45 -13.99 16.60
C PRO A 12 -31.92 -15.21 15.80
N PRO A 13 -31.75 -15.23 14.47
CA PRO A 13 -31.92 -16.45 13.69
C PRO A 13 -30.85 -17.47 14.09
N VAL A 14 -31.20 -18.76 14.04
CA VAL A 14 -30.23 -19.85 14.16
C VAL A 14 -29.33 -19.82 12.93
N ILE A 15 -28.04 -19.55 13.11
CA ILE A 15 -27.07 -19.41 12.03
C ILE A 15 -26.40 -20.77 11.80
N GLU A 16 -26.68 -21.34 10.64
CA GLU A 16 -25.92 -22.45 10.06
C GLU A 16 -24.47 -21.99 9.88
N GLU A 17 -23.53 -22.74 10.44
CA GLU A 17 -22.11 -22.43 10.54
C GLU A 17 -21.57 -22.05 9.15
N LEU A 18 -21.38 -20.75 8.92
CA LEU A 18 -20.88 -20.20 7.66
C LEU A 18 -19.42 -20.61 7.54
N GLU A 19 -19.22 -21.77 6.90
CA GLU A 19 -17.94 -22.29 6.49
C GLU A 19 -17.18 -21.18 5.76
N LEU A 20 -16.00 -20.82 6.26
CA LEU A 20 -15.14 -19.78 5.71
C LEU A 20 -14.77 -20.15 4.27
N THR A 21 -15.56 -19.73 3.29
CA THR A 21 -15.18 -19.89 1.89
C THR A 21 -13.92 -19.05 1.68
N PRO A 22 -12.77 -19.66 1.32
CA PRO A 22 -11.60 -18.88 0.94
C PRO A 22 -12.01 -17.91 -0.17
N PRO A 23 -11.42 -16.71 -0.25
CA PRO A 23 -11.69 -15.79 -1.34
C PRO A 23 -11.57 -16.58 -2.66
N PRO A 24 -12.54 -16.45 -3.59
CA PRO A 24 -12.56 -17.24 -4.81
C PRO A 24 -11.18 -17.15 -5.45
N ALA A 25 -10.59 -18.30 -5.77
CA ALA A 25 -9.25 -18.38 -6.33
C ALA A 25 -9.18 -17.44 -7.55
N GLN A 26 -8.48 -16.32 -7.41
CA GLN A 26 -8.41 -15.33 -8.48
C GLN A 26 -7.76 -16.00 -9.68
N THR A 27 -8.53 -16.21 -10.74
CA THR A 27 -8.06 -16.80 -11.99
C THR A 27 -6.86 -16.01 -12.51
N ALA A 28 -5.87 -16.68 -13.10
CA ALA A 28 -4.66 -16.02 -13.59
C ALA A 28 -4.95 -14.84 -14.53
N GLU A 29 -6.04 -14.90 -15.30
CA GLU A 29 -6.52 -13.82 -16.16
C GLU A 29 -7.00 -12.60 -15.37
N ALA A 30 -7.74 -12.79 -14.27
CA ALA A 30 -8.20 -11.72 -13.40
C ALA A 30 -7.01 -11.00 -12.73
N LYS A 31 -6.01 -11.76 -12.26
CA LYS A 31 -4.77 -11.19 -11.73
C LYS A 31 -4.00 -10.39 -12.78
N ARG A 32 -3.91 -10.91 -14.01
CA ARG A 32 -3.20 -10.24 -15.12
C ARG A 32 -3.90 -8.93 -15.50
N GLY A 33 -5.23 -8.93 -15.57
CA GLY A 33 -6.04 -7.74 -15.82
C GLY A 33 -5.91 -6.69 -14.72
N TRP A 34 -5.98 -7.11 -13.45
CA TRP A 34 -5.78 -6.21 -12.30
C TRP A 34 -4.38 -5.61 -12.28
N MET A 35 -3.34 -6.43 -12.48
CA MET A 35 -1.96 -5.96 -12.51
C MET A 35 -1.71 -4.99 -13.67
N SER A 36 -2.36 -5.18 -14.82
CA SER A 36 -2.30 -4.24 -15.93
C SER A 36 -2.89 -2.87 -15.56
N ARG A 37 -4.06 -2.86 -14.89
CA ARG A 37 -4.70 -1.62 -14.43
C ARG A 37 -3.85 -0.91 -13.37
N LEU A 38 -3.28 -1.66 -12.44
CA LEU A 38 -2.38 -1.13 -11.41
C LEU A 38 -1.14 -0.46 -12.04
N ARG A 39 -0.49 -1.13 -13.00
CA ARG A 39 0.65 -0.56 -13.73
C ARG A 39 0.28 0.70 -14.50
N ALA A 40 -0.90 0.73 -15.12
CA ALA A 40 -1.39 1.91 -15.83
C ALA A 40 -1.59 3.09 -14.88
N GLY A 41 -2.24 2.87 -13.73
CA GLY A 41 -2.46 3.89 -12.70
C GLY A 41 -1.16 4.45 -12.10
N LEU A 42 -0.15 3.60 -11.91
CA LEU A 42 1.16 4.01 -11.37
C LEU A 42 2.15 4.51 -12.43
N SER A 43 1.74 4.62 -13.70
CA SER A 43 2.67 4.90 -14.81
C SER A 43 3.41 6.23 -14.67
N LYS A 44 2.77 7.27 -14.13
CA LYS A 44 3.39 8.59 -13.90
C LYS A 44 4.49 8.50 -12.84
N THR A 45 4.18 7.95 -11.67
CA THR A 45 5.13 7.75 -10.57
C THR A 45 6.29 6.85 -10.99
N SER A 46 6.00 5.74 -11.67
CA SER A 46 7.02 4.81 -12.15
C SER A 46 7.98 5.45 -13.16
N ARG A 47 7.51 6.37 -14.00
CA ARG A 47 8.37 7.10 -14.95
C ARG A 47 9.24 8.11 -14.22
N ASN A 48 8.65 8.93 -13.35
CA ASN A 48 9.38 9.98 -12.62
C ASN A 48 10.53 9.40 -11.79
N ILE A 49 10.29 8.31 -11.06
CA ILE A 49 11.33 7.64 -10.26
C ILE A 49 12.27 6.83 -11.15
N GLY A 50 11.77 6.21 -12.22
CA GLY A 50 12.56 5.32 -13.07
C GLY A 50 13.66 6.02 -13.87
N VAL A 51 13.42 7.26 -14.31
CA VAL A 51 14.37 8.05 -15.12
C VAL A 51 15.63 8.42 -14.32
N LEU A 52 15.53 8.58 -13.00
CA LEU A 52 16.65 8.97 -12.13
C LEU A 52 17.80 7.95 -12.13
N PHE A 53 17.53 6.71 -12.52
CA PHE A 53 18.51 5.63 -12.49
C PHE A 53 19.21 5.37 -13.84
N VAL A 54 18.98 6.19 -14.87
CA VAL A 54 19.55 5.97 -16.21
C VAL A 54 20.85 6.74 -16.37
N GLY A 55 21.99 6.06 -16.36
CA GLY A 55 23.30 6.66 -16.65
C GLY A 55 23.85 7.60 -15.57
N VAL A 56 23.24 7.58 -14.38
CA VAL A 56 23.59 8.45 -13.24
C VAL A 56 24.58 7.74 -12.30
N LYS A 57 25.53 8.50 -11.75
CA LYS A 57 26.44 8.02 -10.70
C LYS A 57 25.71 8.02 -9.36
N VAL A 58 26.06 7.08 -8.48
CA VAL A 58 25.53 7.08 -7.11
C VAL A 58 26.25 8.15 -6.30
N ASP A 59 25.71 9.37 -6.34
CA ASP A 59 26.21 10.55 -5.64
C ASP A 59 25.09 11.30 -4.90
N GLU A 60 25.44 12.42 -4.28
CA GLU A 60 24.49 13.21 -3.49
C GLU A 60 23.33 13.77 -4.32
N ALA A 61 23.60 14.16 -5.58
CA ALA A 61 22.59 14.71 -6.47
C ALA A 61 21.49 13.67 -6.77
N LEU A 62 21.84 12.39 -6.94
CA LEU A 62 20.85 11.32 -7.09
C LEU A 62 19.90 11.24 -5.89
N PHE A 63 20.38 11.43 -4.66
CA PHE A 63 19.54 11.36 -3.48
C PHE A 63 18.62 12.57 -3.35
N GLU A 64 19.09 13.78 -3.70
CA GLU A 64 18.26 15.00 -3.73
C GLU A 64 17.14 14.89 -4.78
N GLU A 65 17.46 14.36 -5.97
CA GLU A 65 16.46 14.10 -7.01
C GLU A 65 15.44 13.05 -6.57
N LEU A 66 15.90 11.99 -5.88
CA LEU A 66 15.04 10.95 -5.35
C LEU A 66 14.10 11.48 -4.25
N GLU A 67 14.60 12.33 -3.35
CA GLU A 67 13.81 13.04 -2.35
C GLU A 67 12.70 13.85 -3.00
N THR A 68 13.06 14.69 -3.96
CA THR A 68 12.12 15.52 -4.71
C THR A 68 11.05 14.66 -5.38
N ALA A 69 11.44 13.55 -6.01
CA ALA A 69 10.51 12.64 -6.68
C ALA A 69 9.56 11.94 -5.70
N LEU A 70 10.02 11.56 -4.51
CA LEU A 70 9.19 10.92 -3.47
C LEU A 70 8.19 11.91 -2.87
N LEU A 71 8.60 13.14 -2.61
CA LEU A 71 7.70 14.19 -2.13
C LEU A 71 6.63 14.55 -3.15
N MET A 72 6.99 14.66 -4.44
CA MET A 72 6.02 14.84 -5.52
C MET A 72 5.08 13.65 -5.72
N ALA A 73 5.42 12.47 -5.17
CA ALA A 73 4.61 11.26 -5.22
C ALA A 73 3.77 11.05 -3.95
N ASP A 74 3.60 12.10 -3.13
CA ASP A 74 2.79 12.10 -1.90
C ASP A 74 3.30 11.12 -0.83
N ALA A 75 4.60 10.81 -0.79
CA ALA A 75 5.17 9.97 0.26
C ALA A 75 5.18 10.65 1.64
N GLY A 76 5.21 11.98 1.68
CA GLY A 76 5.38 12.78 2.90
C GLY A 76 6.83 12.90 3.35
N VAL A 77 7.14 13.94 4.13
CA VAL A 77 8.50 14.30 4.56
C VAL A 77 9.12 13.20 5.41
N GLU A 78 8.47 12.82 6.51
CA GLU A 78 9.00 11.85 7.48
C GLU A 78 9.33 10.49 6.85
N ALA A 79 8.43 9.97 6.01
CA ALA A 79 8.63 8.69 5.33
C ALA A 79 9.77 8.78 4.30
N THR A 80 9.89 9.91 3.61
CA THR A 80 10.95 10.14 2.63
C THR A 80 12.32 10.20 3.31
N GLU A 81 12.46 11.01 4.37
CA GLU A 81 13.70 11.13 5.15
C GLU A 81 14.13 9.77 5.73
N TYR A 82 13.18 9.04 6.33
CA TYR A 82 13.44 7.70 6.85
C TYR A 82 13.95 6.75 5.76
N LEU A 83 13.26 6.71 4.62
CA LEU A 83 13.58 5.82 3.51
C LEU A 83 14.96 6.12 2.91
N LEU A 84 15.28 7.41 2.71
CA LEU A 84 16.57 7.83 2.15
C LEU A 84 17.73 7.58 3.12
N GLY A 85 17.53 7.80 4.42
CA GLY A 85 18.51 7.47 5.45
C GLY A 85 18.84 5.98 5.45
N GLU A 86 17.81 5.13 5.39
CA GLU A 86 17.96 3.67 5.31
C GLU A 86 18.61 3.22 4.01
N LEU A 87 18.27 3.86 2.88
CA LEU A 87 18.87 3.58 1.58
C LEU A 87 20.37 3.86 1.59
N ARG A 88 20.80 5.02 2.09
CA ARG A 88 22.22 5.38 2.23
C ARG A 88 22.98 4.38 3.09
N ARG A 89 22.39 4.00 4.24
CA ARG A 89 22.96 3.00 5.14
C ARG A 89 23.16 1.67 4.43
N ARG A 90 22.14 1.20 3.69
CA ARG A 90 22.18 -0.06 2.97
C ARG A 90 23.18 -0.07 1.82
N ILE A 91 23.23 1.00 1.03
CA ILE A 91 24.23 1.18 -0.03
C ILE A 91 25.65 1.07 0.52
N LYS A 92 25.92 1.72 1.66
CA LYS A 92 27.23 1.67 2.31
C LYS A 92 27.57 0.27 2.82
N ASN A 93 26.62 -0.38 3.49
CA ASN A 93 26.83 -1.71 4.09
C ASN A 93 27.02 -2.80 3.02
N ASP A 94 26.20 -2.76 1.97
CA ASP A 94 26.18 -3.77 0.92
C ASP A 94 27.14 -3.42 -0.25
N ARG A 95 27.85 -2.29 -0.16
CA ARG A 95 28.76 -1.76 -1.20
C ARG A 95 28.11 -1.68 -2.59
N ILE A 96 26.94 -1.06 -2.64
CA ILE A 96 26.19 -0.90 -3.89
C ILE A 96 26.78 0.26 -4.69
N GLU A 97 27.31 -0.03 -5.88
CA GLU A 97 27.98 0.98 -6.72
C GLU A 97 27.23 1.31 -8.01
N THR A 98 26.17 0.55 -8.34
CA THR A 98 25.40 0.72 -9.58
C THR A 98 24.04 1.33 -9.33
N ALA A 99 23.55 2.13 -10.28
CA ALA A 99 22.21 2.72 -10.22
C ALA A 99 21.11 1.64 -10.15
N GLU A 100 21.27 0.52 -10.86
CA GLU A 100 20.37 -0.62 -10.79
C GLU A 100 20.35 -1.25 -9.39
N GLY A 101 21.50 -1.33 -8.74
CA GLY A 101 21.62 -1.82 -7.37
C GLY A 101 20.92 -0.91 -6.38
N VAL A 102 21.07 0.42 -6.52
CA VAL A 102 20.36 1.40 -5.69
C VAL A 102 18.84 1.26 -5.88
N LYS A 103 18.39 1.15 -7.13
CA LYS A 103 16.97 0.95 -7.45
C LYS A 103 16.42 -0.34 -6.82
N ALA A 104 17.19 -1.43 -6.85
CA ALA A 104 16.80 -2.69 -6.21
C ALA A 104 16.70 -2.52 -4.68
N ALA A 105 17.69 -1.87 -4.05
CA ALA A 105 17.69 -1.60 -2.62
C ALA A 105 16.50 -0.71 -2.19
N LEU A 106 16.18 0.33 -2.96
CA LEU A 106 15.02 1.20 -2.74
C LEU A 106 13.71 0.39 -2.78
N LYS A 107 13.55 -0.47 -3.80
CA LYS A 107 12.37 -1.34 -3.92
C LYS A 107 12.21 -2.25 -2.70
N ASP A 108 13.31 -2.86 -2.25
CA ASP A 108 13.29 -3.75 -1.10
C ASP A 108 12.93 -3.02 0.19
N LEU A 109 13.49 -1.82 0.42
CA LEU A 109 13.18 -0.99 1.58
C LEU A 109 11.72 -0.54 1.59
N LEU A 110 11.19 -0.08 0.46
CA LEU A 110 9.76 0.23 0.31
C LEU A 110 8.88 -0.98 0.64
N THR A 111 9.25 -2.16 0.14
CA THR A 111 8.51 -3.40 0.42
C THR A 111 8.56 -3.74 1.91
N GLN A 112 9.72 -3.60 2.56
CA GLN A 112 9.87 -3.85 4.00
C GLN A 112 9.05 -2.88 4.84
N LEU A 113 8.98 -1.60 4.44
CA LEU A 113 8.20 -0.58 5.12
C LEU A 113 6.69 -0.87 5.06
N LEU A 114 6.21 -1.33 3.90
CA LEU A 114 4.78 -1.60 3.67
C LEU A 114 4.31 -2.94 4.25
N LYS A 115 5.20 -3.94 4.36
CA LYS A 115 4.82 -5.31 4.73
C LYS A 115 4.10 -5.44 6.09
N PRO A 116 4.46 -4.71 7.16
CA PRO A 116 3.71 -4.75 8.42
C PRO A 116 2.28 -4.21 8.32
N LEU A 117 1.99 -3.42 7.29
CA LEU A 117 0.66 -2.84 7.03
C LEU A 117 -0.22 -3.75 6.17
N GLU A 118 0.35 -4.80 5.57
CA GLU A 118 -0.36 -5.80 4.77
C GLU A 118 -1.18 -6.70 5.70
N LYS A 119 -2.36 -6.23 6.12
CA LYS A 119 -3.32 -7.00 6.93
C LYS A 119 -4.49 -7.44 6.07
N THR A 120 -4.77 -8.74 6.08
CA THR A 120 -5.98 -9.27 5.44
C THR A 120 -7.21 -8.88 6.26
N MET A 121 -8.23 -8.35 5.59
CA MET A 121 -9.51 -8.09 6.22
C MET A 121 -10.28 -9.41 6.36
N GLU A 122 -10.58 -9.81 7.59
CA GLU A 122 -11.37 -11.01 7.89
C GLU A 122 -12.86 -10.70 7.72
N LEU A 123 -13.44 -11.17 6.62
CA LEU A 123 -14.88 -11.06 6.35
C LEU A 123 -15.61 -12.26 6.95
N GLY A 124 -16.80 -12.04 7.52
CA GLY A 124 -17.70 -13.11 7.98
C GLY A 124 -17.54 -13.58 9.42
N ARG A 125 -16.60 -13.00 10.21
CA ARG A 125 -16.47 -13.30 11.65
C ARG A 125 -17.69 -12.89 12.48
N GLU A 126 -18.33 -11.80 12.10
CA GLU A 126 -19.47 -11.21 12.82
C GLU A 126 -20.71 -11.23 11.92
N GLN A 127 -21.87 -11.51 12.50
CA GLN A 127 -23.15 -11.55 11.78
C GLN A 127 -24.26 -10.81 12.56
N PRO A 128 -24.78 -9.69 12.04
CA PRO A 128 -24.44 -9.07 10.75
C PRO A 128 -23.06 -8.38 10.77
N LEU A 129 -22.31 -8.47 9.67
CA LEU A 129 -21.10 -7.65 9.47
C LEU A 129 -21.52 -6.20 9.18
N VAL A 130 -21.26 -5.30 10.12
CA VAL A 130 -21.52 -3.86 9.95
C VAL A 130 -20.22 -3.13 9.63
N MET A 131 -20.15 -2.52 8.43
CA MET A 131 -19.01 -1.73 7.98
C MET A 131 -19.41 -0.26 7.86
N MET A 132 -18.77 0.61 8.64
CA MET A 132 -18.92 2.06 8.51
C MET A 132 -17.81 2.60 7.59
N ILE A 133 -18.19 3.13 6.43
CA ILE A 133 -17.27 3.83 5.53
C ILE A 133 -17.36 5.32 5.85
N ALA A 134 -16.22 5.95 6.13
CA ALA A 134 -16.14 7.37 6.40
C ALA A 134 -15.09 8.03 5.48
N GLY A 135 -15.37 9.25 5.04
CA GLY A 135 -14.50 10.03 4.17
C GLY A 135 -15.01 11.47 4.03
N VAL A 136 -14.16 12.37 3.55
CA VAL A 136 -14.57 13.74 3.20
C VAL A 136 -15.30 13.75 1.84
N ASN A 137 -16.11 14.78 1.58
CA ASN A 137 -16.82 14.93 0.31
C ASN A 137 -15.82 14.92 -0.87
N GLY A 138 -16.01 14.01 -1.82
CA GLY A 138 -15.17 13.92 -3.03
C GLY A 138 -13.90 13.06 -2.92
N ALA A 139 -13.70 12.30 -1.84
CA ALA A 139 -12.57 11.37 -1.70
C ALA A 139 -12.76 10.04 -2.47
N GLY A 140 -13.90 9.88 -3.14
CA GLY A 140 -14.25 8.71 -3.96
C GLY A 140 -13.91 8.94 -5.43
#